data_AF-A0A5F2B407-F1
#
_entry.id   AF-A0A5F2B407-F1
#
_cell.length_a   1.000
_cell.length_b   1.000
_cell.length_c   1.000
_cell.angle_alpha   90.00
_cell.angle_beta   90.00
_cell.angle_gamma   90.00
#
_symmetry.space_group_name_H-M   'P 1'
#
loop_
_entity.id
_entity.type
_entity.pdbx_description
1 polymer ?
#
loop_
_entity_poly.entity_id
_entity_poly.type
_entity_poly.pdbx_seq_one_letter_code
_entity_poly.pdbx_strand_id
1 'polypeptide(L)' 'MKNVIITGASSGIGKELAKLYALAGANVALTARRKDSLKKIAEELKSAGAKGKILLAPLDVSDADQNFKVIPKLAKELG' A
#
# COMPACT_ATOMS: atom_id res chain seq x y z
N MET A 1 -8.45 6.89 -12.54
CA MET A 1 -7.43 6.99 -11.47
C MET A 1 -6.54 5.76 -11.57
N LYS A 2 -5.21 5.85 -11.38
CA LYS A 2 -4.34 4.67 -11.45
C LYS A 2 -4.37 3.89 -10.14
N ASN A 3 -4.34 2.57 -10.21
CA ASN A 3 -4.28 1.67 -9.05
C ASN A 3 -2.86 1.12 -8.93
N VAL A 4 -2.24 1.27 -7.77
CA VAL A 4 -0.84 0.89 -7.52
C VAL A 4 -0.76 0.02 -6.27
N ILE A 5 -0.19 -1.18 -6.41
CA ILE A 5 0.09 -2.06 -5.28
C ILE A 5 1.59 -2.00 -4.99
N ILE A 6 1.96 -1.73 -3.74
CA ILE A 6 3.34 -1.56 -3.33
C ILE A 6 3.66 -2.59 -2.25
N THR A 7 4.51 -3.56 -2.59
CA THR A 7 5.08 -4.51 -1.63
C THR A 7 6.28 -3.88 -0.93
N GLY A 8 6.56 -4.33 0.30
CA GLY A 8 7.62 -3.73 1.11
C GLY A 8 7.39 -2.26 1.45
N ALA A 9 6.14 -1.80 1.50
CA ALA A 9 5.81 -0.39 1.63
C ALA A 9 6.20 0.25 2.99
N SER A 10 6.63 -0.54 3.98
CA SER A 10 6.86 -0.07 5.35
C SER A 10 8.07 0.85 5.54
N SER A 11 9.00 0.92 4.59
CA SER A 11 10.26 1.67 4.73
C SER A 11 10.99 1.85 3.40
N GLY A 12 12.01 2.71 3.38
CA GLY A 12 12.93 2.87 2.24
C GLY A 12 12.20 3.22 0.95
N ILE A 13 12.60 2.57 -0.16
CA ILE A 13 12.09 2.84 -1.50
C ILE A 13 10.57 2.64 -1.57
N GLY A 14 10.03 1.56 -0.97
CA GLY A 14 8.59 1.28 -0.98
C GLY A 14 7.78 2.38 -0.32
N LYS A 15 8.29 2.98 0.78
CA LYS A 15 7.65 4.11 1.45
C LYS A 15 7.65 5.36 0.58
N GLU A 16 8.75 5.68 -0.07
CA GLU A 16 8.84 6.87 -0.92
C GLU A 16 8.00 6.72 -2.20
N LEU A 17 7.96 5.53 -2.80
CA LEU A 17 7.03 5.24 -3.91
C LEU A 17 5.57 5.40 -3.47
N ALA A 18 5.21 4.95 -2.27
CA ALA A 18 3.85 5.10 -1.74
C ALA A 18 3.46 6.58 -1.64
N LYS A 19 4.37 7.44 -1.17
CA LYS A 19 4.17 8.89 -1.13
C LYS A 19 3.99 9.47 -2.53
N LEU A 20 4.92 9.20 -3.45
CA LEU A 20 4.88 9.77 -4.79
C LEU A 20 3.59 9.42 -5.52
N TYR A 21 3.17 8.16 -5.51
CA TYR A 21 1.94 7.75 -6.19
C TYR A 21 0.68 8.28 -5.50
N ALA A 22 0.62 8.27 -4.16
CA ALA A 22 -0.54 8.77 -3.44
C ALA A 22 -0.73 10.29 -3.63
N LEU A 23 0.35 11.06 -3.62
CA LEU A 23 0.33 12.51 -3.87
C LEU A 23 0.06 12.86 -5.33
N ALA A 24 0.45 12.00 -6.27
CA ALA A 24 0.05 12.09 -7.67
C ALA A 24 -1.44 11.75 -7.91
N GLY A 25 -2.20 11.42 -6.85
CA GLY A 25 -3.62 11.09 -6.95
C GLY A 25 -3.88 9.68 -7.45
N ALA A 26 -2.99 8.72 -7.21
CA ALA A 26 -3.29 7.30 -7.42
C ALA A 26 -4.04 6.72 -6.23
N ASN A 27 -4.78 5.63 -6.47
CA ASN A 27 -5.19 4.72 -5.41
C ASN A 27 -3.99 3.80 -5.10
N VAL A 28 -3.64 3.69 -3.83
CA VAL A 28 -2.50 2.90 -3.39
C VAL A 28 -2.93 1.79 -2.43
N ALA A 29 -2.45 0.57 -2.67
CA ALA A 29 -2.50 -0.51 -1.70
C ALA A 29 -1.09 -0.80 -1.18
N LEU A 30 -0.92 -0.69 0.13
CA LEU A 30 0.37 -0.82 0.79
C LEU A 30 0.44 -2.15 1.53
N THR A 31 1.52 -2.88 1.30
CA THR A 31 1.70 -4.18 1.93
C THR A 31 3.12 -4.42 2.41
N ALA A 32 3.22 -4.98 3.62
CA ALA A 32 4.45 -5.29 4.35
C ALA A 32 4.12 -6.20 5.55
N ARG A 33 5.13 -6.79 6.17
CA ARG A 33 4.93 -7.72 7.30
C ARG A 33 4.27 -7.07 8.54
N ARG A 34 4.64 -5.83 8.86
CA ARG A 34 4.20 -5.15 10.09
C ARG A 34 3.04 -4.18 9.83
N LYS A 35 1.88 -4.49 10.42
CA LYS A 35 0.66 -3.68 10.30
C LYS A 35 0.82 -2.26 10.85
N ASP A 36 1.50 -2.08 11.96
CA ASP A 36 1.63 -0.75 12.58
C ASP A 36 2.52 0.19 11.76
N SER A 37 3.54 -0.34 11.09
CA SER A 37 4.34 0.44 10.13
C SER A 37 3.48 0.92 8.95
N LEU A 38 2.59 0.07 8.43
CA LEU A 38 1.67 0.43 7.36
C LEU A 38 0.68 1.51 7.78
N LYS A 39 0.13 1.41 9.00
CA LYS A 39 -0.80 2.42 9.55
C LYS A 39 -0.16 3.81 9.62
N LYS A 40 1.06 3.89 10.17
CA LYS A 40 1.82 5.16 10.25
C LYS A 40 1.99 5.80 8.87
N ILE A 41 2.34 5.01 7.87
CA ILE A 41 2.51 5.53 6.50
C ILE A 41 1.16 5.99 5.94
N ALA A 42 0.08 5.24 6.14
CA ALA A 42 -1.24 5.66 5.70
C ALA A 42 -1.67 7.00 6.31
N GLU A 43 -1.38 7.22 7.59
CA GLU A 43 -1.63 8.49 8.27
C GLU A 43 -0.75 9.62 7.72
N GLU A 44 0.54 9.37 7.48
CA GLU A 44 1.43 10.32 6.81
C GLU A 44 0.90 10.71 5.42
N LEU A 45 0.46 9.74 4.61
CA LEU A 45 -0.06 9.98 3.26
C LEU A 45 -1.35 10.80 3.28
N LYS A 46 -2.27 10.48 4.19
CA LYS A 46 -3.51 11.25 4.38
C LYS A 46 -3.20 12.69 4.80
N SER A 47 -2.29 12.86 5.76
CA SER A 47 -1.88 14.17 6.27
C SER A 47 -1.17 15.01 5.20
N ALA A 48 -0.45 14.36 4.29
CA ALA A 48 0.22 15.01 3.16
C ALA A 48 -0.74 15.37 1.99
N GLY A 49 -2.04 15.06 2.11
CA GLY A 49 -3.05 15.45 1.12
C GLY A 49 -3.29 14.42 0.00
N ALA A 50 -2.96 13.14 0.22
CA ALA A 50 -3.32 12.08 -0.71
C ALA A 50 -4.84 12.04 -0.93
N LYS A 51 -5.27 12.12 -2.20
CA LYS A 51 -6.69 12.19 -2.59
C LYS A 51 -7.29 10.83 -2.98
N GLY A 52 -6.45 9.82 -3.22
CA GLY A 52 -6.88 8.48 -3.62
C GLY A 52 -7.22 7.56 -2.46
N LYS A 53 -7.75 6.39 -2.79
CA LYS A 53 -7.93 5.29 -1.83
C LYS A 53 -6.57 4.84 -1.31
N ILE A 54 -6.49 4.60 0.00
CA ILE A 54 -5.32 4.01 0.65
C ILE A 54 -5.78 2.74 1.35
N LEU A 55 -5.35 1.58 0.82
CA LEU A 55 -5.64 0.26 1.40
C LEU A 55 -4.37 -0.30 2.04
N LEU A 56 -4.54 -1.05 3.12
CA LEU A 56 -3.44 -1.66 3.87
C LEU A 56 -3.73 -3.14 4.05
N ALA A 57 -2.78 -4.00 3.66
CA ALA A 57 -2.84 -5.41 4.01
C ALA A 57 -1.47 -5.90 4.46
N PRO A 58 -1.34 -6.48 5.67
CA PRO A 58 -0.12 -7.15 6.05
C PRO A 58 0.11 -8.38 5.15
N LEU A 59 1.36 -8.57 4.72
CA LEU A 59 1.79 -9.66 3.85
C LEU A 59 3.28 -9.90 4.05
N ASP A 60 3.68 -11.18 4.14
CA ASP A 60 5.04 -11.57 3.81
C ASP A 60 5.09 -12.00 2.35
N VAL A 61 5.85 -11.28 1.51
CA VAL A 61 5.97 -11.59 0.09
C VAL A 61 6.72 -12.90 -0.18
N SER A 62 7.44 -13.41 0.81
CA SER A 62 8.13 -14.70 0.74
C SER A 62 7.17 -15.89 0.90
N ASP A 63 5.95 -15.63 1.40
CA ASP A 63 4.89 -16.62 1.55
C ASP A 63 3.97 -16.60 0.32
N ALA A 64 4.13 -17.62 -0.53
CA ALA A 64 3.38 -17.74 -1.78
C ALA A 64 1.86 -17.82 -1.54
N ASP A 65 1.41 -18.56 -0.52
CA ASP A 65 -0.02 -18.70 -0.21
C ASP A 65 -0.65 -17.37 0.19
N GLN A 66 0.08 -16.55 0.96
CA GLN A 66 -0.38 -15.21 1.28
C GLN A 66 -0.42 -14.32 0.05
N ASN A 67 0.57 -14.39 -0.85
CA ASN A 67 0.59 -13.60 -2.08
C ASN A 67 -0.67 -13.86 -2.93
N PHE A 68 -1.01 -15.13 -3.15
CA PHE A 68 -2.18 -15.53 -3.94
C PHE A 68 -3.53 -15.21 -3.28
N LYS A 69 -3.55 -14.89 -1.98
CA LYS A 69 -4.76 -14.45 -1.27
C LYS A 69 -4.87 -12.93 -1.17
N VAL A 70 -3.78 -12.26 -0.80
CA VAL A 70 -3.79 -10.84 -0.43
C VAL A 70 -3.72 -9.92 -1.64
N ILE A 71 -2.88 -10.22 -2.63
CA ILE A 71 -2.72 -9.35 -3.81
C ILE A 71 -4.01 -9.28 -4.64
N PRO A 72 -4.69 -10.41 -4.96
CA PRO A 72 -5.97 -10.36 -5.68
C PRO A 72 -7.06 -9.63 -4.88
N LYS A 73 -7.08 -9.80 -3.55
CA LYS A 73 -8.01 -9.08 -2.67
C LYS A 73 -7.80 -7.56 -2.76
N LEU A 74 -6.55 -7.11 -2.64
CA LEU A 74 -6.20 -5.69 -2.76
C LEU A 74 -6.57 -5.13 -4.14
N ALA A 75 -6.28 -5.87 -5.21
CA ALA A 75 -6.64 -5.47 -6.57
C ALA A 75 -8.16 -5.26 -6.70
N LYS A 76 -8.97 -6.19 -6.18
CA LYS A 76 -10.44 -6.09 -6.18
C LYS A 76 -10.97 -4.90 -5.37
N GLU A 77 -10.37 -4.62 -4.21
CA GLU A 77 -10.80 -3.50 -3.34
C GLU A 77 -10.42 -2.11 -3.91
N LEU A 78 -9.32 -2.02 -4.65
CA LEU A 78 -8.96 -0.80 -5.38
C LEU A 78 -9.99 -0.48 -6.48
N GLY A 79 -10.51 -1.52 -7.12
CA GLY A 79 -11.41 -1.45 -8.28
C GLY A 79 -10.64 -1.49 -9.59
#